data_AF-A0A940PIE7-F1
#
_entry.id   AF-A0A940PIE7-F1
#
_cell.length_a   1.000
_cell.length_b   1.000
_cell.length_c   1.000
_cell.angle_alpha   90.00
_cell.angle_beta   90.00
_cell.angle_gamma   90.00
#
_symmetry.space_group_name_H-M   'P 1'
#
loop_
_entity.id
_entity.type
_entity.pdbx_description
1 polymer ?
#
loop_
_entity_poly.entity_id
_entity_poly.type
_entity_poly.pdbx_seq_one_letter_code
_entity_poly.pdbx_strand_id
1 'polypeptide(L)'
;MTSNQDSLILEEIKLQQLKPAGSTHVPREFLAPSKFSIVYTKKNGKRVTIAPDVIGAIGSPDSVQFAYTNSGVVIGNDLGLDDKRFLLRTSGKKSVIYSGGLAQEIVETFGLDFKGRSTISYDNVKITNLEGKPVAIVTLQGKLQDEDKHESYAEQAILESEATTEHEQPDHELDELKLDSFDPNEDH
;
A
#
# COMPACT_ATOMS: atom_id res chain seq x y z
N MET A 1 37.93 -47.21 -34.11
CA MET A 1 37.87 -45.87 -33.50
C MET A 1 36.54 -45.75 -32.78
N THR A 2 36.55 -45.20 -31.55
CA THR A 2 35.60 -45.35 -30.41
C THR A 2 35.97 -46.59 -29.54
N SER A 3 36.01 -46.57 -28.20
CA SER A 3 35.69 -45.58 -27.17
C SER A 3 36.33 -45.99 -25.82
N ASN A 4 36.34 -45.05 -24.84
CA ASN A 4 36.35 -45.25 -23.37
C ASN A 4 37.69 -45.62 -22.68
N GLN A 5 38.20 -44.91 -21.66
CA GLN A 5 37.59 -43.99 -20.70
C GLN A 5 38.59 -42.93 -20.19
N ASP A 6 38.08 -41.71 -20.02
CA ASP A 6 38.67 -40.66 -19.18
C ASP A 6 38.87 -41.20 -17.75
N SER A 7 40.13 -41.47 -17.37
CA SER A 7 40.48 -41.69 -15.96
C SER A 7 40.97 -40.37 -15.38
N LEU A 8 40.02 -39.49 -15.11
CA LEU A 8 40.22 -38.39 -14.16
C LEU A 8 40.43 -39.04 -12.79
N ILE A 9 41.68 -39.14 -12.35
CA ILE A 9 42.05 -39.63 -11.03
C ILE A 9 41.51 -38.64 -10.00
N LEU A 10 40.43 -39.01 -9.31
CA LEU A 10 40.09 -38.44 -8.03
C LEU A 10 41.07 -39.05 -7.01
N GLU A 11 42.02 -38.25 -6.54
CA GLU A 11 42.86 -38.65 -5.41
C GLU A 11 41.96 -38.95 -4.19
N GLU A 12 42.21 -40.09 -3.56
CA GLU A 12 41.46 -40.54 -2.39
C GLU A 12 41.81 -39.66 -1.17
N ILE A 13 40.92 -38.74 -0.80
CA ILE A 13 41.15 -37.81 0.32
C ILE A 13 40.93 -38.53 1.65
N LYS A 14 41.97 -38.58 2.51
CA LYS A 14 41.89 -39.18 3.84
C LYS A 14 41.24 -38.22 4.84
N LEU A 15 40.30 -38.73 5.64
CA LEU A 15 39.54 -37.94 6.64
C LEU A 15 40.45 -37.17 7.62
N GLN A 16 41.61 -37.72 7.94
CA GLN A 16 42.61 -37.14 8.85
C GLN A 16 43.26 -35.85 8.31
N GLN A 17 43.11 -35.56 7.02
CA GLN A 17 43.65 -34.36 6.36
C GLN A 17 42.61 -33.23 6.27
N LEU A 18 41.37 -33.48 6.69
CA LEU A 18 40.29 -32.51 6.63
C LEU A 18 40.27 -31.65 7.90
N LYS A 19 40.25 -30.33 7.73
CA LYS A 19 39.99 -29.38 8.81
C LYS A 19 38.50 -29.08 8.87
N PRO A 20 37.83 -29.23 10.03
CA PRO A 20 36.41 -28.88 10.13
C PRO A 20 36.21 -27.37 9.92
N ALA A 21 35.09 -27.01 9.30
CA ALA A 21 34.69 -25.61 9.21
C ALA A 21 34.47 -25.06 10.63
N GLY A 22 35.23 -24.03 11.00
CA GLY A 22 35.10 -23.38 12.31
C GLY A 22 33.96 -22.36 12.41
N SER A 23 33.14 -22.23 11.35
CA SER A 23 32.00 -21.31 11.33
C SER A 23 30.86 -21.85 12.20
N THR A 24 30.35 -21.01 13.09
CA THR A 24 29.12 -21.33 13.83
C THR A 24 27.95 -20.64 13.15
N HIS A 25 26.89 -21.38 12.82
CA HIS A 25 25.66 -20.78 12.35
C HIS A 25 24.95 -20.14 13.55
N VAL A 26 24.98 -18.80 13.63
CA VAL A 26 24.16 -18.08 14.60
C VAL A 26 22.72 -18.12 14.08
N PRO A 27 21.80 -18.85 14.75
CA PRO A 27 20.40 -18.81 14.36
C PRO A 27 19.93 -17.37 14.46
N ARG A 28 19.31 -16.89 13.39
CA ARG A 28 18.69 -15.56 13.38
C ARG A 28 17.58 -15.56 14.43
N GLU A 29 17.58 -14.58 15.33
CA GLU A 29 16.45 -14.36 16.24
C GLU A 29 15.15 -14.29 15.44
N PHE A 30 14.10 -14.96 15.94
CA PHE A 30 12.82 -15.09 15.25
C PHE A 30 12.07 -13.76 15.32
N LEU A 31 12.51 -12.78 14.53
CA LEU A 31 11.77 -11.56 14.27
C LEU A 31 10.54 -11.92 13.42
N ALA A 32 9.41 -11.28 13.71
CA ALA A 32 8.18 -11.46 12.94
C ALA A 32 8.47 -11.32 11.43
N PRO A 33 7.85 -12.16 10.58
CA PRO A 33 8.12 -12.14 9.15
C PRO A 33 7.78 -10.76 8.57
N SER A 34 8.75 -10.14 7.88
CA SER A 34 8.52 -8.84 7.26
C SER A 34 7.41 -8.91 6.20
N LYS A 35 6.48 -7.97 6.28
CA LYS A 35 5.30 -7.91 5.41
C LYS A 35 5.56 -7.16 4.11
N PHE A 36 6.45 -6.18 4.14
CA PHE A 36 6.89 -5.43 2.97
C PHE A 36 8.40 -5.25 3.04
N SER A 37 9.12 -5.46 1.94
CA SER A 37 10.56 -5.22 1.89
C SER A 37 10.97 -4.62 0.56
N ILE A 38 11.95 -3.73 0.61
CA ILE A 38 12.58 -3.13 -0.55
C ILE A 38 14.01 -3.67 -0.60
N VAL A 39 14.36 -4.35 -1.68
CA VAL A 39 15.73 -4.78 -1.98
C VAL A 39 16.31 -3.78 -2.96
N TYR A 40 17.36 -3.09 -2.56
CA TYR A 40 17.98 -2.02 -3.35
C TYR A 40 19.49 -2.25 -3.44
N THR A 41 19.90 -3.08 -4.39
CA THR A 41 21.31 -3.37 -4.65
C THR A 41 21.57 -3.49 -6.14
N LYS A 42 22.72 -2.97 -6.59
CA LYS A 42 23.17 -3.10 -7.98
C LYS A 42 23.43 -4.56 -8.37
N LYS A 43 23.91 -5.39 -7.43
CA LYS A 43 24.36 -6.77 -7.73
C LYS A 43 23.21 -7.78 -7.82
N ASN A 44 22.24 -7.71 -6.89
CA ASN A 44 21.18 -8.73 -6.78
C ASN A 44 19.83 -8.26 -7.35
N GLY A 45 19.84 -7.14 -8.09
CA GLY A 45 18.65 -6.51 -8.65
C GLY A 45 17.85 -5.70 -7.62
N LYS A 46 17.17 -4.67 -8.11
CA LYS A 46 16.22 -3.85 -7.35
C LYS A 46 14.83 -4.47 -7.43
N ARG A 47 14.16 -4.66 -6.29
CA ARG A 47 12.81 -5.28 -6.24
C ARG A 47 12.08 -4.92 -4.96
N VAL A 48 10.76 -5.08 -5.00
CA VAL A 48 9.87 -5.01 -3.84
C VAL A 48 9.34 -6.40 -3.54
N THR A 49 9.21 -6.76 -2.27
CA THR A 49 8.62 -8.03 -1.85
C THR A 49 7.48 -7.78 -0.87
N ILE A 50 6.38 -8.51 -1.05
CA ILE A 50 5.16 -8.40 -0.25
C ILE A 50 4.84 -9.78 0.31
N ALA A 51 4.49 -9.84 1.58
CA ALA A 51 4.12 -11.10 2.22
C ALA A 51 2.77 -11.62 1.70
N PRO A 52 2.58 -12.95 1.70
CA PRO A 52 1.40 -13.57 1.10
C PRO A 52 0.10 -13.24 1.85
N ASP A 53 0.16 -12.97 3.15
CA ASP A 53 -0.98 -12.53 3.95
C ASP A 53 -1.50 -11.16 3.50
N VAL A 54 -0.60 -10.23 3.19
CA VAL A 54 -0.96 -8.90 2.66
C VAL A 54 -1.60 -9.02 1.28
N ILE A 55 -1.02 -9.84 0.39
CA ILE A 55 -1.58 -10.09 -0.95
C ILE A 55 -2.94 -10.79 -0.86
N GLY A 56 -3.08 -11.76 0.04
CA GLY A 56 -4.35 -12.42 0.31
C GLY A 56 -5.44 -11.44 0.75
N ALA A 57 -5.08 -10.52 1.66
CA ALA A 57 -6.00 -9.53 2.19
C ALA A 57 -6.51 -8.51 1.15
N ILE A 58 -5.73 -8.22 0.10
CA ILE A 58 -6.16 -7.34 -1.01
C ILE A 58 -6.81 -8.11 -2.18
N GLY A 59 -7.20 -9.37 -1.96
CA GLY A 59 -7.94 -10.17 -2.95
C GLY A 59 -7.09 -11.09 -3.82
N SER A 60 -5.82 -11.32 -3.48
CA SER A 60 -4.89 -12.19 -4.23
C SER A 60 -4.74 -11.87 -5.73
N PRO A 61 -4.51 -10.60 -6.10
CA PRO A 61 -4.39 -10.26 -7.52
C PRO A 61 -3.05 -10.74 -8.12
N ASP A 62 -3.01 -10.91 -9.45
CA ASP A 62 -1.77 -11.20 -10.18
C ASP A 62 -0.89 -9.96 -10.38
N SER A 63 -1.49 -8.77 -10.29
CA SER A 63 -0.80 -7.48 -10.41
C SER A 63 -1.41 -6.46 -9.46
N VAL A 64 -0.62 -5.47 -9.04
CA VAL A 64 -1.04 -4.45 -8.09
C VAL A 64 -0.71 -3.06 -8.60
N GLN A 65 -1.46 -2.07 -8.11
CA GLN A 65 -1.13 -0.65 -8.24
C GLN A 65 -0.48 -0.16 -6.94
N PHE A 66 0.36 0.86 -7.10
CA PHE A 66 1.03 1.56 -6.03
C PHE A 66 0.60 3.02 -6.03
N ALA A 67 0.37 3.57 -4.85
CA ALA A 67 0.20 4.99 -4.63
C ALA A 67 1.03 5.44 -3.43
N TYR A 68 1.30 6.74 -3.36
CA TYR A 68 2.08 7.33 -2.27
C TYR A 68 1.21 8.24 -1.42
N THR A 69 1.50 8.21 -0.13
CA THR A 69 1.00 9.15 0.86
C THR A 69 2.20 9.87 1.48
N ASN A 70 1.95 10.88 2.31
CA ASN A 70 3.01 11.61 3.01
C ASN A 70 3.90 10.70 3.87
N SER A 71 3.39 9.57 4.35
CA SER A 71 4.08 8.71 5.34
C SER A 71 4.35 7.29 4.85
N GLY A 72 3.98 6.95 3.61
CA GLY A 72 4.19 5.60 3.10
C GLY A 72 3.45 5.27 1.81
N VAL A 73 3.29 3.98 1.57
CA VAL A 73 2.82 3.42 0.30
C VAL A 73 1.47 2.74 0.49
N VAL A 74 0.56 2.93 -0.47
CA VAL A 74 -0.70 2.21 -0.59
C VAL A 74 -0.58 1.20 -1.73
N ILE A 75 -1.03 -0.03 -1.49
CA ILE A 75 -0.97 -1.14 -2.43
C ILE A 75 -2.38 -1.71 -2.55
N GLY A 76 -2.88 -1.83 -3.77
CA GLY A 76 -4.20 -2.41 -4.03
C GLY A 76 -4.24 -3.15 -5.35
N ASN A 77 -5.27 -3.99 -5.53
CA ASN A 77 -5.55 -4.56 -6.83
C ASN A 77 -5.93 -3.45 -7.83
N ASP A 78 -6.84 -2.57 -7.45
CA ASP A 78 -7.25 -1.43 -8.26
C ASP A 78 -7.56 -0.25 -7.34
N LEU A 79 -6.76 0.81 -7.49
CA LEU A 79 -6.82 2.05 -6.73
C LEU A 79 -7.59 3.14 -7.49
N GLY A 80 -8.12 2.87 -8.69
CA GLY A 80 -8.79 3.89 -9.52
C GLY A 80 -7.87 5.00 -10.00
N LEU A 81 -6.56 4.75 -10.00
CA LEU A 81 -5.52 5.67 -10.47
C LEU A 81 -5.14 5.36 -11.92
N ASP A 82 -3.94 5.77 -12.34
CA ASP A 82 -3.41 5.48 -13.67
C ASP A 82 -3.32 3.97 -13.97
N ASP A 83 -3.14 3.65 -15.26
CA ASP A 83 -3.05 2.25 -15.72
C ASP A 83 -1.71 1.57 -15.36
N LYS A 84 -0.84 2.19 -14.55
CA LYS A 84 0.46 1.58 -14.21
C LYS A 84 0.29 0.48 -13.18
N ARG A 85 0.45 -0.76 -13.65
CA ARG A 85 0.35 -1.97 -12.82
C ARG A 85 1.67 -2.71 -12.74
N PHE A 86 1.91 -3.33 -11.61
CA PHE A 86 3.11 -4.13 -11.35
C PHE A 86 2.73 -5.60 -11.19
N LEU A 87 3.28 -6.44 -12.07
CA LEU A 87 3.06 -7.88 -12.04
C LEU A 87 3.75 -8.51 -10.83
N LEU A 88 3.01 -9.33 -10.09
CA LEU A 88 3.51 -10.11 -8.98
C LEU A 88 4.10 -11.43 -9.49
N ARG A 89 5.32 -11.73 -9.05
CA ARG A 89 5.99 -13.01 -9.27
C ARG A 89 6.17 -13.72 -7.93
N THR A 90 6.13 -15.04 -7.94
CA THR A 90 6.35 -15.81 -6.71
C THR A 90 7.85 -16.05 -6.50
N SER A 91 8.35 -15.78 -5.29
CA SER A 91 9.69 -16.19 -4.86
C SER A 91 9.63 -16.76 -3.46
N GLY A 92 9.82 -18.08 -3.34
CA GLY A 92 9.53 -18.79 -2.09
C GLY A 92 8.05 -18.61 -1.72
N LYS A 93 7.79 -18.10 -0.51
CA LYS A 93 6.43 -17.81 -0.02
C LYS A 93 5.95 -16.38 -0.26
N LYS A 94 6.81 -15.49 -0.79
CA LYS A 94 6.50 -14.07 -0.95
C LYS A 94 6.18 -13.73 -2.39
N SER A 95 5.35 -12.71 -2.56
CA SER A 95 5.15 -12.08 -3.86
C SER A 95 6.24 -11.02 -4.08
N VAL A 96 6.74 -10.92 -5.31
CA VAL A 96 7.91 -10.13 -5.68
C VAL A 96 7.61 -9.33 -6.93
N ILE A 97 7.98 -8.06 -6.91
CA ILE A 97 7.91 -7.15 -8.05
C ILE A 97 9.33 -6.80 -8.47
N TYR A 98 9.73 -7.28 -9.65
CA TYR A 98 11.03 -6.99 -10.25
C TYR A 98 10.96 -5.69 -11.06
N SER A 99 10.76 -4.57 -10.37
CA SER A 99 10.79 -3.23 -10.98
C SER A 99 11.84 -2.37 -10.29
N GLY A 100 12.93 -2.09 -11.02
CA GLY A 100 13.97 -1.19 -10.53
C GLY A 100 13.52 0.26 -10.43
N GLY A 101 12.61 0.67 -11.33
CA GLY A 101 11.98 1.99 -11.29
C GLY A 101 11.13 2.16 -10.03
N LEU A 102 10.22 1.24 -9.75
CA LEU A 102 9.38 1.29 -8.55
C LEU A 102 10.22 1.30 -7.26
N ALA A 103 11.20 0.40 -7.16
CA ALA A 103 12.06 0.35 -5.99
C ALA A 103 12.85 1.66 -5.81
N GLN A 104 13.32 2.27 -6.90
CA GLN A 104 14.02 3.55 -6.85
C GLN A 104 13.09 4.70 -6.47
N GLU A 105 11.89 4.75 -7.05
CA GLU A 105 10.89 5.77 -6.76
C GLU A 105 10.49 5.76 -5.29
N ILE A 106 10.25 4.60 -4.69
CA ILE A 106 9.99 4.48 -3.24
C ILE A 106 11.19 4.99 -2.42
N VAL A 107 12.42 4.62 -2.81
CA VAL A 107 13.63 5.04 -2.09
C VAL A 107 13.82 6.56 -2.12
N GLU A 108 13.62 7.17 -3.29
CA GLU A 108 13.76 8.62 -3.48
C GLU A 108 12.64 9.38 -2.79
N THR A 109 11.39 8.92 -2.91
CA THR A 109 10.20 9.56 -2.31
C THR A 109 10.30 9.66 -0.79
N PHE A 110 10.82 8.62 -0.14
CA PHE A 110 10.89 8.56 1.34
C PHE A 110 12.31 8.72 1.90
N GLY A 111 13.29 9.09 1.07
CA GLY A 111 14.67 9.33 1.50
C GLY A 111 15.32 8.13 2.20
N LEU A 112 15.06 6.91 1.72
CA LEU A 112 15.51 5.68 2.40
C LEU A 112 17.02 5.44 2.23
N ASP A 113 17.76 5.28 3.33
CA ASP A 113 19.20 5.03 3.29
C ASP A 113 19.55 3.53 3.28
N PHE A 114 20.19 3.10 2.18
CA PHE A 114 20.70 1.74 1.98
C PHE A 114 22.21 1.61 2.26
N LYS A 115 22.86 2.60 2.88
CA LYS A 115 24.27 2.50 3.25
C LYS A 115 24.50 1.30 4.19
N GLY A 116 25.37 0.39 3.75
CA GLY A 116 25.72 -0.83 4.49
C GLY A 116 24.62 -1.90 4.55
N ARG A 117 23.51 -1.76 3.81
CA ARG A 117 22.40 -2.73 3.79
C ARG A 117 21.85 -2.91 2.38
N SER A 118 21.46 -4.14 2.03
CA SER A 118 20.81 -4.41 0.73
C SER A 118 19.29 -4.31 0.78
N THR A 119 18.71 -4.30 1.98
CA THR A 119 17.29 -4.51 2.18
C THR A 119 16.80 -3.71 3.38
N ILE A 120 15.66 -3.05 3.23
CA ILE A 120 14.88 -2.47 4.32
C ILE A 120 13.54 -3.20 4.34
N SER A 121 13.05 -3.53 5.53
CA SER A 121 11.87 -4.35 5.73
C SER A 121 10.95 -3.72 6.76
N TYR A 122 9.65 -3.82 6.50
CA TYR A 122 8.57 -3.29 7.32
C TYR A 122 7.61 -4.44 7.64
N ASP A 123 7.23 -4.54 8.90
CA ASP A 123 6.31 -5.50 9.46
C ASP A 123 4.91 -4.90 9.66
N ASN A 124 4.83 -3.60 9.92
CA ASN A 124 3.59 -2.87 10.10
C ASN A 124 2.92 -2.54 8.77
N VAL A 125 1.90 -3.32 8.43
CA VAL A 125 1.03 -3.12 7.26
C VAL A 125 -0.41 -3.17 7.73
N LYS A 126 -1.16 -2.09 7.47
CA LYS A 126 -2.57 -1.97 7.79
C LYS A 126 -3.42 -2.31 6.57
N ILE A 127 -4.42 -3.17 6.75
CA ILE A 127 -5.43 -3.42 5.73
C ILE A 127 -6.63 -2.50 6.00
N THR A 128 -7.11 -1.82 4.97
CA THR A 128 -8.28 -0.94 5.03
C THR A 128 -9.09 -1.06 3.74
N ASN A 129 -10.27 -0.43 3.70
CA ASN A 129 -11.06 -0.28 2.48
C ASN A 129 -10.94 1.15 1.95
N LEU A 130 -10.73 1.28 0.64
CA LEU A 130 -10.80 2.52 -0.10
C LEU A 130 -11.86 2.33 -1.20
N GLU A 131 -12.95 3.11 -1.16
CA GLU A 131 -14.08 2.99 -2.10
C GLU A 131 -14.63 1.55 -2.22
N GLY A 132 -14.71 0.84 -1.08
CA GLY A 132 -15.18 -0.54 -1.04
C GLY A 132 -14.18 -1.60 -1.53
N LYS A 133 -12.96 -1.19 -1.92
CA LYS A 133 -11.88 -2.10 -2.34
C LYS A 133 -10.85 -2.27 -1.22
N PRO A 134 -10.43 -3.50 -0.90
CA PRO A 134 -9.40 -3.73 0.11
C PRO A 134 -8.03 -3.27 -0.39
N VAL A 135 -7.33 -2.50 0.44
CA VAL A 135 -5.99 -1.97 0.18
C VAL A 135 -5.08 -2.17 1.39
N ALA A 136 -3.78 -2.28 1.13
CA ALA A 136 -2.74 -2.37 2.13
C ALA A 136 -1.96 -1.05 2.23
N ILE A 137 -1.77 -0.53 3.43
CA ILE A 137 -1.01 0.68 3.72
C ILE A 137 0.25 0.29 4.48
N VAL A 138 1.40 0.63 3.93
CA VAL A 138 2.73 0.43 4.53
C VAL A 138 3.28 1.78 4.95
N THR A 139 3.50 1.98 6.24
CA THR A 139 4.15 3.20 6.77
C THR A 139 5.66 3.07 6.65
N LEU A 140 6.31 4.02 5.96
CA LEU A 140 7.74 3.97 5.64
C LEU A 140 8.59 4.99 6.41
N GLN A 141 7.97 5.83 7.25
CA GLN A 141 8.58 7.01 7.86
C GLN A 141 10.09 6.90 8.16
N GLY A 142 10.87 7.76 7.50
CA GLY A 142 12.02 8.41 8.12
C GLY A 142 11.54 9.77 8.63
N LYS A 143 11.57 9.98 9.96
CA LYS A 143 11.25 11.24 10.69
C LYS A 143 10.62 12.37 9.85
N LEU A 144 9.30 12.51 9.93
CA LEU A 144 8.68 13.84 9.86
C LEU A 144 8.38 14.26 11.29
N GLN A 145 8.77 15.49 11.60
CA GLN A 145 8.67 16.12 12.92
C GLN A 145 7.29 15.86 13.53
N ASP A 146 7.29 15.44 14.79
CA ASP A 146 6.20 15.75 15.71
C ASP A 146 5.96 17.26 15.58
N GLU A 147 4.81 17.68 15.03
CA GLU A 147 3.92 18.75 15.52
C GLU A 147 2.58 18.67 14.77
N ASP A 148 1.55 18.28 15.51
CA ASP A 148 0.21 18.86 15.52
C ASP A 148 -0.85 18.62 14.41
N LYS A 149 -1.84 17.84 14.87
CA LYS A 149 -3.30 18.13 14.93
C LYS A 149 -4.20 17.73 13.75
N HIS A 150 -4.99 16.70 14.07
CA HIS A 150 -6.42 16.56 13.77
C HIS A 150 -7.11 17.87 13.34
N GLU A 151 -7.77 17.85 12.18
CA GLU A 151 -9.20 18.16 12.12
C GLU A 151 -9.84 17.61 10.83
N SER A 152 -11.04 17.06 11.01
CA SER A 152 -11.85 16.34 10.03
C SER A 152 -12.66 17.28 9.15
N TYR A 153 -12.48 17.22 7.83
CA TYR A 153 -13.33 17.91 6.85
C TYR A 153 -14.67 17.21 6.63
N ALA A 154 -15.47 17.05 7.69
CA ALA A 154 -16.84 16.54 7.60
C ALA A 154 -17.89 17.47 8.24
N GLU A 155 -17.51 18.70 8.60
CA GLU A 155 -18.37 19.58 9.42
C GLU A 155 -18.73 20.93 8.76
N GLN A 156 -18.68 21.01 7.43
CA GLN A 156 -19.09 22.23 6.69
C GLN A 156 -20.44 22.13 5.98
N ALA A 157 -21.30 21.15 6.32
CA ALA A 157 -22.61 21.00 5.67
C ALA A 157 -23.84 21.19 6.59
N ILE A 158 -23.68 21.57 7.88
CA ILE A 158 -24.82 21.63 8.82
C ILE A 158 -25.11 23.04 9.37
N LEU A 159 -24.24 24.04 9.17
CA LEU A 159 -24.37 25.35 9.82
C LEU A 159 -24.96 26.49 8.96
N GLU A 160 -25.91 26.22 8.06
CA GLU A 160 -26.69 27.27 7.37
C GLU A 160 -28.21 27.17 7.61
N SER A 161 -28.68 26.34 8.55
CA SER A 161 -30.13 26.14 8.76
C SER A 161 -30.77 26.87 9.95
N GLU A 162 -30.03 27.57 10.82
CA GLU A 162 -30.64 28.16 12.03
C GLU A 162 -30.06 29.53 12.42
N ALA A 163 -30.59 30.61 11.84
CA ALA A 163 -30.67 31.92 12.48
C ALA A 163 -31.58 32.89 11.70
N THR A 164 -32.86 32.94 12.04
CA THR A 164 -33.63 34.18 12.31
C THR A 164 -35.11 33.85 12.56
N THR A 165 -35.44 33.66 13.82
CA THR A 165 -36.76 33.96 14.41
C THR A 165 -36.36 34.62 15.73
N GLU A 166 -36.65 35.89 15.96
CA GLU A 166 -37.91 36.36 16.54
C GLU A 166 -38.06 37.86 16.29
N HIS A 167 -39.20 38.30 15.73
CA HIS A 167 -39.76 39.59 16.13
C HIS A 167 -41.29 39.56 16.07
N GLU A 168 -41.87 40.17 17.09
CA GLU A 168 -43.22 39.99 17.63
C GLU A 168 -44.37 40.37 16.69
N GLN A 169 -45.49 39.66 16.83
CA GLN A 169 -46.80 40.08 16.31
C GLN A 169 -47.32 41.31 17.09
N PRO A 170 -48.16 42.13 16.43
CA PRO A 170 -49.51 42.24 16.96
C PRO A 170 -50.62 42.17 15.90
N ASP A 171 -51.69 41.51 16.33
CA ASP A 171 -53.11 41.83 16.15
C ASP A 171 -53.76 41.83 14.75
N HIS A 172 -54.52 40.76 14.52
CA HIS A 172 -55.90 40.73 14.00
C HIS A 172 -56.41 41.91 13.15
N GLU A 173 -56.71 41.63 11.87
CA GLU A 173 -58.06 41.87 11.33
C GLU A 173 -58.29 40.93 10.12
N LEU A 174 -59.36 40.13 10.22
CA LEU A 174 -59.89 39.34 9.11
C LEU A 174 -60.63 40.31 8.19
N ASP A 175 -60.30 40.32 6.91
CA ASP A 175 -61.28 40.65 5.91
C ASP A 175 -61.18 39.69 4.72
N GLU A 176 -62.32 39.05 4.51
CA GLU A 176 -62.70 38.25 3.38
C GLU A 176 -62.40 38.99 2.07
N LEU A 177 -62.13 38.27 0.98
CA LEU A 177 -62.87 38.41 -0.29
C LEU A 177 -62.28 37.50 -1.39
N LYS A 178 -63.05 36.45 -1.66
CA LYS A 178 -63.39 35.84 -2.96
C LYS A 178 -62.27 35.30 -3.85
N LEU A 179 -62.24 33.96 -3.89
CA LEU A 179 -61.90 33.20 -5.09
C LEU A 179 -62.78 33.65 -6.26
N ASP A 180 -62.19 34.29 -7.26
CA ASP A 180 -62.78 34.34 -8.59
C ASP A 180 -62.24 33.17 -9.42
N SER A 181 -63.14 32.20 -9.56
CA SER A 181 -63.37 31.30 -10.68
C SER A 181 -62.27 31.18 -11.75
N PHE A 182 -61.69 29.98 -11.74
CA PHE A 182 -61.38 29.15 -12.91
C PHE A 182 -62.42 29.36 -14.03
N ASP A 183 -61.97 29.79 -15.21
CA ASP A 183 -62.75 29.79 -16.46
C ASP A 183 -62.12 28.81 -17.45
N PRO A 184 -62.70 27.61 -17.65
CA PRO A 184 -62.33 26.68 -18.69
C PRO A 184 -63.39 26.72 -19.80
N ASN A 185 -63.08 27.30 -20.96
CA ASN A 185 -63.74 26.98 -22.23
C ASN A 185 -62.69 27.18 -23.33
N GLU A 186 -62.13 26.10 -23.89
CA GLU A 186 -62.67 25.25 -24.96
C GLU A 186 -62.67 25.91 -26.35
N ASP A 187 -61.83 25.32 -27.20
CA ASP A 187 -62.00 25.01 -28.62
C ASP A 187 -62.24 26.11 -29.66
N HIS A 188 -61.22 26.33 -30.51
CA HIS A 188 -61.23 25.85 -31.91
C HIS A 188 -59.83 25.89 -32.55
#